data_AF-A0A0C9TZ03-F1
#
_entry.id   AF-A0A0C9TZ03-F1
#
_cell.length_a   1.000
_cell.length_b   1.000
_cell.length_c   1.000
_cell.angle_alpha   90.00
_cell.angle_beta   90.00
_cell.angle_gamma   90.00
#
_symmetry.space_group_name_H-M   'P 1'
#
loop_
_entity.id
_entity.type
_entity.pdbx_description
1 polymer ?
#
loop_
_entity_poly.entity_id
_entity_poly.type
_entity_poly.pdbx_seq_one_letter_code
_entity_poly.pdbx_strand_id
1 'polypeptide(L)'
;MPSIVWSRFRKFGNNGDEAGSEHSGEKPIGQVLPAEDVGPGGLSFEEDTAGGLGRHLGVMSCTLLIVGRIIGTGIFSTPSSILGGVGSVGASLMLWVLGFVLSFCGLFIWLEFGTMYPRSGGEKVYLEAVYQKPKYLATVVFAVNAILLGFTASGCIVSAGIILVSAGQVATVWTERGIAIGVILFATVLHGFTPRTAVIVMNVLTIFKIVILLFVVVTGWVVLSGKTHIADPHVNFRDAFAGSSHSSNDYATATFKVLSAYGGWSNANYVLNNVRNPVRTLKIAGPLGLGICAVLYLLANIAYFSAASKAEIDASGVTVAALFFKNVFGSAAERALAVFVALRYVLFRLAATFFRPYDFTVDIELAKEGIPLPFGNKFWASNWPTGKTPVPGLIIHLIASVIVIIAPPMNVAYPFVLDVQGYPQQIINFLVVVGLFWLRWKKPHLHRPFKVWWPLAAFYLVACVFLLVAPFLPPNNGVGDTPPLPYYLYCLVGIGVLGFGVLYWAAWRIILPKVFGYELVPRKDVLEDGTVVTSFSRQKVQ
;
A
#
# COMPACT_ATOMS: atom_id res chain seq x y z
N MET A 1 -14.18 10.09 -62.68
CA MET A 1 -13.70 9.83 -61.31
C MET A 1 -12.28 10.39 -61.21
N PRO A 2 -12.00 11.33 -60.28
CA PRO A 2 -10.88 12.26 -60.43
C PRO A 2 -9.64 11.92 -59.58
N SER A 3 -8.48 12.08 -60.23
CA SER A 3 -7.22 12.71 -59.81
C SER A 3 -6.73 12.72 -58.35
N ILE A 4 -5.64 11.98 -58.16
CA ILE A 4 -4.34 12.34 -57.55
C ILE A 4 -4.12 13.86 -57.30
N VAL A 5 -3.70 14.22 -56.08
CA VAL A 5 -2.92 15.44 -55.80
C VAL A 5 -1.87 15.17 -54.71
N TRP A 6 -0.60 15.24 -55.09
CA TRP A 6 0.55 15.54 -54.23
C TRP A 6 1.19 16.84 -54.72
N SER A 7 1.81 17.56 -53.78
CA SER A 7 2.76 18.68 -53.93
C SER A 7 2.22 20.11 -54.14
N ARG A 8 2.69 21.00 -53.25
CA ARG A 8 3.12 22.36 -53.60
C ARG A 8 4.34 22.72 -52.75
N PHE A 9 5.50 22.74 -53.41
CA PHE A 9 6.68 23.52 -53.05
C PHE A 9 6.69 24.80 -53.89
N ARG A 10 7.15 25.92 -53.32
CA ARG A 10 7.93 27.02 -53.96
C ARG A 10 8.14 28.13 -52.91
N LYS A 11 9.30 28.79 -52.73
CA LYS A 11 10.36 29.18 -53.67
C LYS A 11 11.76 29.25 -53.00
N PHE A 12 12.74 29.19 -53.90
CA PHE A 12 14.19 29.28 -53.79
C PHE A 12 14.74 30.63 -53.31
N GLY A 13 15.95 30.56 -52.72
CA GLY A 13 17.00 31.57 -52.80
C GLY A 13 18.35 30.92 -52.50
N ASN A 14 19.22 30.83 -53.49
CA ASN A 14 20.62 30.37 -53.39
C ASN A 14 21.52 31.60 -53.57
N ASN A 15 22.58 31.74 -52.77
CA ASN A 15 23.83 32.44 -53.12
C ASN A 15 24.85 32.34 -51.96
N GLY A 16 25.97 31.65 -52.24
CA GLY A 16 27.37 32.09 -52.03
C GLY A 16 27.89 32.46 -50.64
N ASP A 17 28.84 31.66 -50.16
CA ASP A 17 30.13 31.98 -49.52
C ASP A 17 30.21 33.06 -48.42
N GLU A 18 30.61 32.66 -47.20
CA GLU A 18 31.94 32.94 -46.61
C GLU A 18 32.01 32.50 -45.14
N ALA A 19 33.22 32.15 -44.70
CA ALA A 19 33.55 31.55 -43.42
C ALA A 19 33.33 32.47 -42.21
N GLY A 20 32.92 31.88 -41.09
CA GLY A 20 32.89 32.56 -39.78
C GLY A 20 32.65 31.57 -38.65
N SER A 21 33.72 31.20 -37.96
CA SER A 21 33.70 30.40 -36.74
C SER A 21 32.98 31.14 -35.62
N GLU A 22 31.88 30.61 -35.09
CA GLU A 22 31.43 30.97 -33.75
C GLU A 22 31.07 29.75 -32.92
N HIS A 23 31.85 29.62 -31.86
CA HIS A 23 31.84 28.61 -30.83
C HIS A 23 30.64 28.90 -29.89
N SER A 24 29.50 28.24 -30.07
CA SER A 24 28.41 28.28 -29.08
C SER A 24 28.63 27.19 -28.03
N GLY A 25 29.10 27.62 -26.86
CA GLY A 25 29.67 26.77 -25.81
C GLY A 25 28.77 25.67 -25.27
N GLU A 26 29.24 24.44 -25.40
CA GLU A 26 28.98 23.39 -24.43
C GLU A 26 29.55 23.82 -23.07
N LYS A 27 28.70 23.93 -22.06
CA LYS A 27 29.18 24.02 -20.67
C LYS A 27 29.73 22.65 -20.27
N PRO A 28 30.95 22.56 -19.73
CA PRO A 28 31.50 21.28 -19.30
C PRO A 28 30.71 20.73 -18.10
N ILE A 29 30.44 19.42 -18.16
CA ILE A 29 29.81 18.62 -17.12
C ILE A 29 30.71 18.67 -15.87
N GLY A 30 30.36 19.52 -14.90
CA GLY A 30 31.16 19.68 -13.69
C GLY A 30 30.78 20.82 -12.73
N GLN A 31 29.59 21.42 -12.86
CA GLN A 31 29.11 22.42 -11.89
C GLN A 31 28.01 21.83 -11.02
N VAL A 32 28.25 21.85 -9.70
CA VAL A 32 27.26 21.60 -8.66
C VAL A 32 26.09 22.54 -8.89
N LEU A 33 24.96 22.01 -9.35
CA LEU A 33 23.72 22.75 -9.53
C LEU A 33 23.29 23.36 -8.18
N PRO A 34 22.74 24.58 -8.15
CA PRO A 34 22.29 25.22 -6.93
C PRO A 34 21.26 24.35 -6.18
N ALA A 35 21.30 24.41 -4.84
CA ALA A 35 20.54 23.56 -3.93
C ALA A 35 19.00 23.64 -4.06
N GLU A 36 18.46 24.53 -4.91
CA GLU A 36 17.02 24.69 -5.14
C GLU A 36 16.44 23.68 -6.14
N ASP A 37 17.25 23.05 -7.00
CA ASP A 37 16.79 22.05 -7.99
C ASP A 37 16.91 20.59 -7.50
N VAL A 38 17.48 20.38 -6.32
CA VAL A 38 17.59 19.04 -5.72
C VAL A 38 16.28 18.74 -4.99
N GLY A 39 15.44 17.92 -5.61
CA GLY A 39 14.19 17.48 -4.98
C GLY A 39 14.42 16.52 -3.80
N PRO A 40 13.33 16.02 -3.17
CA PRO A 40 13.43 15.10 -2.03
C PRO A 40 14.35 13.92 -2.37
N GLY A 41 15.27 13.57 -1.47
CA GLY A 41 16.21 12.46 -1.67
C GLY A 41 17.65 12.87 -1.95
N GLY A 42 17.88 14.11 -2.38
CA GLY A 42 19.19 14.51 -2.88
C GLY A 42 19.41 14.21 -4.38
N LEU A 43 18.40 13.66 -5.05
CA LEU A 43 18.38 13.39 -6.50
C LEU A 43 17.58 14.46 -7.26
N SER A 44 18.07 14.84 -8.44
CA SER A 44 17.30 15.63 -9.41
C SER A 44 16.13 14.79 -9.96
N PHE A 45 15.16 15.42 -10.61
CA PHE A 45 14.04 14.67 -11.20
C PHE A 45 14.51 13.75 -12.34
N GLU A 46 15.50 14.19 -13.11
CA GLU A 46 16.09 13.41 -14.20
C GLU A 46 16.85 12.20 -13.65
N GLU A 47 17.59 12.37 -12.55
CA GLU A 47 18.32 11.28 -11.88
C GLU A 47 17.36 10.26 -11.24
N ASP A 48 16.28 10.73 -10.62
CA ASP A 48 15.25 9.88 -10.00
C ASP A 48 14.45 9.06 -11.05
N THR A 49 14.32 9.61 -12.26
CA THR A 49 13.62 8.97 -13.39
C THR A 49 14.55 8.26 -14.36
N ALA A 50 15.87 8.30 -14.13
CA ALA A 50 16.86 7.61 -14.94
C ALA A 50 16.81 6.09 -14.70
N GLY A 51 16.90 5.31 -15.78
CA GLY A 51 16.76 3.86 -15.74
C GLY A 51 15.30 3.37 -15.72
N GLY A 52 15.09 2.07 -15.85
CA GLY A 52 13.76 1.43 -15.80
C GLY A 52 12.93 1.48 -17.10
N LEU A 53 11.62 1.24 -16.99
CA LEU A 53 10.69 1.08 -18.14
C LEU A 53 10.17 2.42 -18.72
N GLY A 54 10.59 3.56 -18.18
CA GLY A 54 10.09 4.88 -18.55
C GLY A 54 8.60 5.12 -18.24
N ARG A 55 8.09 6.29 -18.66
CA ARG A 55 6.72 6.72 -18.38
C ARG A 55 5.71 6.08 -19.34
N HIS A 56 5.02 5.02 -18.92
CA HIS A 56 4.08 4.27 -19.77
C HIS A 56 2.68 4.09 -19.16
N LEU A 57 2.51 4.29 -17.85
CA LEU A 57 1.23 4.17 -17.16
C LEU A 57 0.34 5.40 -17.39
N GLY A 58 -0.94 5.17 -17.68
CA GLY A 58 -1.96 6.22 -17.85
C GLY A 58 -3.11 6.10 -16.85
N VAL A 59 -4.16 6.91 -17.04
CA VAL A 59 -5.35 6.96 -16.18
C VAL A 59 -5.96 5.59 -15.95
N MET A 60 -6.20 4.83 -17.03
CA MET A 60 -6.80 3.49 -16.94
C MET A 60 -5.93 2.55 -16.10
N SER A 61 -4.64 2.45 -16.44
CA SER A 61 -3.69 1.59 -15.74
C SER A 61 -3.61 1.93 -14.25
N CYS A 62 -3.50 3.22 -13.90
CA CYS A 62 -3.48 3.67 -12.51
C CYS A 62 -4.83 3.44 -11.79
N THR A 63 -5.96 3.54 -12.49
CA THR A 63 -7.28 3.25 -11.91
C THR A 63 -7.38 1.77 -11.58
N LEU A 64 -7.02 0.87 -12.50
CA LEU A 64 -7.00 -0.58 -12.24
C LEU A 64 -5.97 -0.96 -11.17
N LEU A 65 -4.85 -0.25 -11.11
CA LEU A 65 -3.82 -0.42 -10.07
C LEU A 65 -4.37 -0.07 -8.67
N ILE A 66 -5.20 0.96 -8.57
CA ILE A 66 -5.88 1.33 -7.33
C ILE A 66 -7.00 0.33 -7.01
N VAL A 67 -7.90 0.07 -7.96
CA VAL A 67 -9.04 -0.84 -7.79
C VAL A 67 -8.57 -2.23 -7.41
N GLY A 68 -7.60 -2.79 -8.10
CA GLY A 68 -7.08 -4.13 -7.80
C GLY A 68 -6.28 -4.21 -6.50
N ARG A 69 -5.75 -3.08 -6.00
CA ARG A 69 -5.12 -3.02 -4.68
C ARG A 69 -6.15 -2.93 -3.56
N ILE A 70 -7.17 -2.10 -3.74
CA ILE A 70 -8.23 -1.91 -2.76
C ILE A 70 -9.06 -3.19 -2.67
N ILE A 71 -9.53 -3.75 -3.81
CA ILE A 71 -10.38 -4.95 -3.86
C ILE A 71 -9.60 -6.15 -3.29
N GLY A 72 -9.79 -6.25 -1.98
CA GLY A 72 -9.00 -6.95 -1.00
C GLY A 72 -9.60 -8.30 -0.67
N THR A 73 -8.92 -9.07 0.15
CA THR A 73 -9.63 -10.07 0.96
C THR A 73 -10.43 -9.41 2.05
N GLY A 74 -10.06 -8.18 2.41
CA GLY A 74 -10.75 -7.36 3.40
C GLY A 74 -12.25 -7.31 3.18
N ILE A 75 -12.75 -7.09 1.96
CA ILE A 75 -14.21 -7.06 1.75
C ILE A 75 -14.90 -8.42 1.99
N PHE A 76 -14.18 -9.53 1.78
CA PHE A 76 -14.74 -10.87 1.96
C PHE A 76 -14.71 -11.34 3.42
N SER A 77 -13.73 -10.89 4.21
CA SER A 77 -13.50 -11.36 5.59
C SER A 77 -13.70 -10.31 6.69
N THR A 78 -13.39 -9.04 6.43
CA THR A 78 -13.42 -7.98 7.44
C THR A 78 -14.83 -7.61 7.93
N PRO A 79 -15.93 -7.68 7.13
CA PRO A 79 -17.25 -7.30 7.64
C PRO A 79 -17.71 -8.05 8.89
N SER A 80 -17.43 -9.36 9.00
CA SER A 80 -17.78 -10.12 10.21
C SER A 80 -16.96 -9.68 11.41
N SER A 81 -15.67 -9.37 11.22
CA SER A 81 -14.82 -8.83 12.29
C SER A 81 -15.23 -7.43 12.75
N ILE A 82 -15.67 -6.57 11.83
CA ILE A 82 -16.22 -5.25 12.18
C ILE A 82 -17.53 -5.43 12.94
N LEU A 83 -18.45 -6.25 12.43
CA LEU A 83 -19.74 -6.52 13.06
C LEU A 83 -19.57 -7.08 14.48
N GLY A 84 -18.68 -8.06 14.67
CA GLY A 84 -18.37 -8.62 15.98
C GLY A 84 -17.73 -7.61 16.94
N GLY A 85 -16.97 -6.65 16.42
CA GLY A 85 -16.38 -5.57 17.23
C GLY A 85 -17.40 -4.52 17.68
N VAL A 86 -18.25 -4.02 16.79
CA VAL A 86 -19.20 -2.94 17.12
C VAL A 86 -20.59 -3.41 17.53
N GLY A 87 -20.87 -4.71 17.43
CA GLY A 87 -22.07 -5.33 17.99
C GLY A 87 -23.38 -5.10 17.22
N SER A 88 -23.42 -4.26 16.17
CA SER A 88 -24.63 -4.05 15.37
C SER A 88 -24.37 -3.86 13.88
N VAL A 89 -25.35 -4.22 13.05
CA VAL A 89 -25.26 -4.14 11.59
C VAL A 89 -25.24 -2.69 11.11
N GLY A 90 -26.07 -1.83 11.70
CA GLY A 90 -26.13 -0.40 11.43
C GLY A 90 -24.82 0.29 11.76
N ALA A 91 -24.22 0.03 12.93
CA ALA A 91 -22.91 0.59 13.27
C ALA A 91 -21.81 0.10 12.32
N SER A 92 -21.82 -1.19 11.94
CA SER A 92 -20.88 -1.76 10.96
C SER A 92 -20.99 -1.06 9.60
N LEU A 93 -22.20 -0.86 9.06
CA LEU A 93 -22.42 -0.15 7.80
C LEU A 93 -21.98 1.33 7.88
N MET A 94 -22.25 2.02 8.98
CA MET A 94 -21.79 3.40 9.18
C MET A 94 -20.27 3.50 9.25
N LEU A 95 -19.59 2.48 9.80
CA LEU A 95 -18.12 2.45 9.76
C LEU A 95 -17.58 2.29 8.33
N TRP A 96 -18.24 1.54 7.44
CA TRP A 96 -17.86 1.51 6.03
C TRP A 96 -18.01 2.87 5.35
N VAL A 97 -19.09 3.60 5.63
CA VAL A 97 -19.28 4.97 5.15
C VAL A 97 -18.20 5.90 5.70
N LEU A 98 -17.95 5.86 7.01
CA LEU A 98 -16.90 6.65 7.66
C LEU A 98 -15.52 6.34 7.07
N GLY A 99 -15.21 5.06 6.88
CA GLY A 99 -13.96 4.61 6.28
C GLY A 99 -13.77 5.09 4.86
N PHE A 100 -14.84 5.13 4.05
CA PHE A 100 -14.81 5.76 2.74
C PHE A 100 -14.50 7.26 2.83
N VAL A 101 -15.22 8.00 3.68
CA VAL A 101 -14.99 9.44 3.86
C VAL A 101 -13.55 9.71 4.31
N LEU A 102 -13.06 8.98 5.31
CA LEU A 102 -11.68 9.10 5.79
C LEU A 102 -10.64 8.75 4.71
N SER A 103 -10.87 7.68 3.94
CA SER A 103 -10.00 7.29 2.83
C SER A 103 -9.99 8.35 1.73
N PHE A 104 -11.12 8.99 1.46
CA PHE A 104 -11.22 10.09 0.51
C PHE A 104 -10.49 11.34 1.00
N CYS A 105 -10.58 11.62 2.31
CA CYS A 105 -9.83 12.71 2.93
C CYS A 105 -8.31 12.49 2.83
N GLY A 106 -7.85 11.27 3.15
CA GLY A 106 -6.46 10.85 3.00
C GLY A 106 -6.01 10.94 1.53
N LEU A 107 -6.79 10.40 0.60
CA LEU A 107 -6.50 10.48 -0.83
C LEU A 107 -6.24 11.93 -1.27
N PHE A 108 -7.07 12.88 -0.86
CA PHE A 108 -6.92 14.27 -1.28
C PHE A 108 -5.65 14.94 -0.72
N ILE A 109 -5.25 14.60 0.50
CA ILE A 109 -3.95 15.03 1.06
C ILE A 109 -2.81 14.47 0.20
N TRP A 110 -2.86 13.20 -0.17
CA TRP A 110 -1.86 12.58 -1.04
C TRP A 110 -1.89 13.12 -2.46
N LEU A 111 -3.05 13.53 -2.98
CA LEU A 111 -3.13 14.21 -4.29
C LEU A 111 -2.40 15.55 -4.28
N GLU A 112 -2.49 16.33 -3.20
CA GLU A 112 -1.72 17.57 -3.11
C GLU A 112 -0.21 17.27 -3.13
N PHE A 113 0.26 16.36 -2.28
CA PHE A 113 1.66 15.98 -2.24
C PHE A 113 2.16 15.34 -3.55
N GLY A 114 1.45 14.35 -4.10
CA GLY A 114 1.84 13.63 -5.30
C GLY A 114 1.77 14.46 -6.57
N THR A 115 0.98 15.53 -6.59
CA THR A 115 1.00 16.50 -7.71
C THR A 115 2.09 17.57 -7.54
N MET A 116 2.51 17.88 -6.31
CA MET A 116 3.65 18.75 -6.04
C MET A 116 4.99 18.05 -6.27
N TYR A 117 5.09 16.78 -5.88
CA TYR A 117 6.30 15.96 -5.95
C TYR A 117 6.00 14.67 -6.74
N PRO A 118 5.96 14.72 -8.08
CA PRO A 118 5.54 13.60 -8.92
C PRO A 118 6.65 12.55 -9.10
N ARG A 119 7.17 12.03 -7.99
CA ARG A 119 8.23 11.04 -7.89
C ARG A 119 7.73 9.72 -7.30
N SER A 120 8.35 8.61 -7.69
CA SER A 120 8.08 7.32 -7.07
C SER A 120 8.54 7.31 -5.60
N GLY A 121 7.81 6.62 -4.73
CA GLY A 121 8.14 6.47 -3.31
C GLY A 121 7.08 6.95 -2.31
N GLY A 122 6.00 7.60 -2.76
CA GLY A 122 4.84 7.94 -1.93
C GLY A 122 5.19 8.71 -0.65
N GLU A 123 4.81 8.20 0.53
CA GLU A 123 5.02 8.88 1.81
C GLU A 123 6.48 9.14 2.11
N LYS A 124 7.41 8.28 1.66
CA LYS A 124 8.86 8.54 1.76
C LYS A 124 9.20 9.92 1.22
N VAL A 125 8.80 10.17 -0.04
CA VAL A 125 9.07 11.42 -0.76
C VAL A 125 8.42 12.61 -0.04
N TYR A 126 7.21 12.42 0.50
CA TYR A 126 6.47 13.50 1.15
C TYR A 126 7.09 13.86 2.49
N LEU A 127 7.39 12.85 3.31
CA LEU A 127 8.07 13.02 4.59
C LEU A 127 9.44 13.66 4.39
N GLU A 128 10.17 13.30 3.36
CA GLU A 128 11.48 13.89 3.07
C GLU A 128 11.39 15.34 2.55
N ALA A 129 10.36 15.65 1.75
CA ALA A 129 10.10 17.02 1.29
C ALA A 129 9.80 17.97 2.46
N VAL A 130 9.14 17.45 3.50
CA VAL A 130 8.71 18.17 4.69
C VAL A 130 9.82 18.16 5.74
N TYR A 131 10.17 16.99 6.29
CA TYR A 131 11.05 16.83 7.44
C TYR A 131 12.53 16.74 7.03
N GLN A 132 13.07 17.86 6.53
CA GLN A 132 14.44 17.95 6.01
C GLN A 132 15.54 17.88 7.08
N LYS A 133 15.21 18.15 8.34
CA LYS A 133 16.14 18.16 9.47
C LYS A 133 15.58 17.33 10.63
N PRO A 134 16.37 16.42 11.23
CA PRO A 134 17.71 15.99 10.82
C PRO A 134 17.71 15.22 9.48
N LYS A 135 18.75 15.42 8.64
CA LYS A 135 18.83 14.83 7.29
C LYS A 135 18.71 13.30 7.34
N TYR A 136 17.93 12.70 6.45
CA TYR A 136 17.64 11.25 6.35
C TYR A 136 16.87 10.61 7.53
N LEU A 137 16.53 11.34 8.61
CA LEU A 137 15.85 10.72 9.74
C LEU A 137 14.46 10.19 9.34
N ALA A 138 13.64 11.05 8.71
CA ALA A 138 12.30 10.66 8.29
C ALA A 138 12.33 9.49 7.29
N THR A 139 13.28 9.54 6.35
CA THR A 139 13.49 8.47 5.37
C THR A 139 13.88 7.15 6.03
N VAL A 140 14.79 7.16 7.02
CA VAL A 140 15.20 5.95 7.74
C VAL A 140 14.08 5.39 8.63
N VAL A 141 13.31 6.25 9.31
CA VAL A 141 12.15 5.80 10.10
C VAL A 141 11.10 5.13 9.20
N PHE A 142 10.81 5.73 8.05
CA PHE A 142 9.93 5.13 7.06
C PHE A 142 10.50 3.84 6.47
N ALA A 143 11.81 3.78 6.21
CA ALA A 143 12.50 2.59 5.72
C ALA A 143 12.37 1.41 6.66
N VAL A 144 12.60 1.63 7.95
CA VAL A 144 12.48 0.58 8.97
C VAL A 144 11.05 0.06 9.06
N ASN A 145 10.06 0.95 8.97
CA ASN A 145 8.66 0.55 8.86
C ASN A 145 8.41 -0.34 7.63
N ALA A 146 8.83 0.12 6.45
CA ALA A 146 8.64 -0.62 5.20
C ALA A 146 9.33 -1.99 5.22
N ILE A 147 10.58 -2.07 5.69
CA ILE A 147 11.39 -3.28 5.66
C ILE A 147 10.96 -4.28 6.74
N LEU A 148 10.83 -3.84 8.00
CA LEU A 148 10.55 -4.75 9.11
C LEU A 148 9.07 -5.14 9.20
N LEU A 149 8.17 -4.28 8.73
CA LEU A 149 6.72 -4.51 8.77
C LEU A 149 6.10 -4.72 7.39
N GLY A 150 6.88 -4.71 6.32
CA GLY A 150 6.43 -5.02 4.95
C GLY A 150 6.18 -6.52 4.69
N PHE A 151 6.25 -7.37 5.71
CA PHE A 151 6.00 -8.80 5.55
C PHE A 151 4.58 -9.08 5.03
N THR A 152 4.37 -10.26 4.44
CA THR A 152 3.06 -10.70 3.93
C THR A 152 2.61 -12.05 4.48
N ALA A 153 3.07 -12.38 5.69
CA ALA A 153 2.77 -13.65 6.37
C ALA A 153 1.26 -13.94 6.50
N SER A 154 0.47 -12.92 6.85
CA SER A 154 -0.97 -13.00 7.09
C SER A 154 -1.74 -13.69 5.96
N GLY A 155 -1.47 -13.34 4.70
CA GLY A 155 -2.14 -13.97 3.56
C GLY A 155 -1.75 -15.43 3.35
N CYS A 156 -0.46 -15.74 3.50
CA CYS A 156 0.05 -17.10 3.33
C CYS A 156 -0.48 -18.06 4.40
N ILE A 157 -0.61 -17.57 5.65
CA ILE A 157 -1.21 -18.32 6.76
C ILE A 157 -2.68 -18.64 6.45
N VAL A 158 -3.47 -17.64 6.06
CA VAL A 158 -4.89 -17.86 5.72
C VAL A 158 -5.06 -18.83 4.55
N SER A 159 -4.22 -18.73 3.50
CA SER A 159 -4.20 -19.72 2.43
C SER A 159 -3.97 -21.13 2.95
N ALA A 160 -2.99 -21.32 3.83
CA ALA A 160 -2.64 -22.62 4.38
C ALA A 160 -3.81 -23.24 5.15
N GLY A 161 -4.46 -22.46 6.02
CA GLY A 161 -5.65 -22.90 6.74
C GLY A 161 -6.78 -23.33 5.80
N ILE A 162 -7.08 -22.54 4.76
CA ILE A 162 -8.14 -22.89 3.80
C ILE A 162 -7.79 -24.13 2.98
N ILE A 163 -6.53 -24.30 2.56
CA ILE A 163 -6.07 -25.50 1.83
C ILE A 163 -6.31 -26.75 2.68
N LEU A 164 -5.93 -26.71 3.97
CA LEU A 164 -6.09 -27.83 4.89
C LEU A 164 -7.57 -28.18 5.13
N VAL A 165 -8.40 -27.18 5.42
CA VAL A 165 -9.85 -27.35 5.60
C VAL A 165 -10.49 -27.90 4.33
N SER A 166 -10.10 -27.40 3.15
CA SER A 166 -10.63 -27.85 1.87
C SER A 166 -10.28 -29.31 1.58
N ALA A 167 -9.10 -29.76 2.03
CA ALA A 167 -8.62 -31.13 1.94
C ALA A 167 -9.19 -32.07 3.02
N GLY A 168 -10.07 -31.57 3.90
CA GLY A 168 -10.64 -32.35 5.00
C GLY A 168 -9.61 -32.75 6.08
N GLN A 169 -8.50 -32.01 6.17
CA GLN A 169 -7.43 -32.28 7.13
C GLN A 169 -7.55 -31.36 8.33
N VAL A 170 -7.25 -31.89 9.53
CA VAL A 170 -7.08 -31.07 10.73
C VAL A 170 -5.71 -30.40 10.67
N ALA A 171 -5.68 -29.07 10.70
CA ALA A 171 -4.44 -28.33 10.65
C ALA A 171 -3.61 -28.54 11.93
N THR A 172 -2.41 -29.10 11.79
CA THR A 172 -1.39 -28.98 12.84
C THR A 172 -0.59 -27.69 12.61
N VAL A 173 -0.08 -27.10 13.69
CA VAL A 173 0.69 -25.85 13.65
C VAL A 173 1.84 -25.92 12.63
N TRP A 174 2.57 -27.03 12.59
CA TRP A 174 3.72 -27.19 11.69
C TRP A 174 3.30 -27.49 10.25
N THR A 175 2.19 -28.21 10.03
CA THR A 175 1.65 -28.41 8.69
C THR A 175 1.20 -27.09 8.07
N GLU A 176 0.48 -26.26 8.83
CA GLU A 176 0.01 -24.95 8.38
C GLU A 176 1.18 -24.00 8.08
N ARG A 177 2.18 -23.95 8.97
CA ARG A 177 3.42 -23.20 8.74
C ARG A 177 4.18 -23.68 7.51
N GLY A 178 4.31 -24.99 7.33
CA GLY A 178 4.98 -25.58 6.16
C GLY A 178 4.31 -25.18 4.85
N ILE A 179 2.97 -25.24 4.79
CA ILE A 179 2.21 -24.81 3.61
C ILE A 179 2.36 -23.30 3.39
N ALA A 180 2.25 -22.48 4.45
CA ALA A 180 2.41 -21.02 4.34
C ALA A 180 3.82 -20.64 3.82
N ILE A 181 4.87 -21.32 4.29
CA ILE A 181 6.25 -21.16 3.80
C ILE A 181 6.36 -21.60 2.34
N GLY A 182 5.77 -22.75 1.97
CA GLY A 182 5.74 -23.22 0.58
C GLY A 182 5.07 -22.22 -0.37
N VAL A 183 3.94 -21.65 0.07
CA VAL A 183 3.20 -20.61 -0.66
C VAL A 183 4.05 -19.37 -0.89
N ILE A 184 4.71 -18.84 0.15
CA ILE A 184 5.49 -17.60 0.01
C ILE A 184 6.79 -17.83 -0.80
N LEU A 185 7.42 -19.00 -0.67
CA LEU A 185 8.59 -19.36 -1.47
C LEU A 185 8.23 -19.52 -2.94
N PHE A 186 7.16 -20.27 -3.24
CA PHE A 186 6.65 -20.42 -4.61
C PHE A 186 6.34 -19.05 -5.23
N ALA A 187 5.67 -18.18 -4.47
CA ALA A 187 5.35 -16.85 -4.95
C ALA A 187 6.61 -16.00 -5.22
N THR A 188 7.60 -16.07 -4.34
CA THR A 188 8.86 -15.32 -4.48
C THR A 188 9.66 -15.80 -5.69
N VAL A 189 9.74 -17.12 -5.91
CA VAL A 189 10.44 -17.71 -7.06
C VAL A 189 9.74 -17.34 -8.37
N LEU A 190 8.43 -17.59 -8.50
CA LEU A 190 7.72 -17.30 -9.74
C LEU A 190 7.79 -15.81 -10.09
N HIS A 191 7.76 -14.93 -9.09
CA HIS A 191 7.92 -13.50 -9.29
C HIS A 191 9.34 -13.09 -9.70
N GLY A 192 10.36 -13.64 -9.04
CA GLY A 192 11.77 -13.34 -9.33
C GLY A 192 12.20 -13.76 -10.73
N PHE A 193 11.67 -14.89 -11.23
CA PHE A 193 12.12 -15.48 -12.50
C PHE A 193 11.16 -15.27 -13.68
N THR A 194 9.85 -15.14 -13.45
CA THR A 194 8.84 -15.03 -14.52
C THR A 194 7.86 -13.85 -14.33
N PRO A 195 8.35 -12.60 -14.28
CA PRO A 195 7.53 -11.44 -13.93
C PRO A 195 6.35 -11.20 -14.91
N ARG A 196 6.51 -11.51 -16.20
CA ARG A 196 5.44 -11.33 -17.21
C ARG A 196 4.24 -12.25 -16.94
N THR A 197 4.50 -13.52 -16.65
CA THR A 197 3.45 -14.50 -16.31
C THR A 197 2.74 -14.09 -15.04
N ALA A 198 3.49 -13.63 -14.03
CA ALA A 198 2.94 -13.16 -12.77
C ALA A 198 1.95 -11.98 -12.97
N VAL A 199 2.28 -11.04 -13.85
CA VAL A 199 1.41 -9.91 -14.21
C VAL A 199 0.13 -10.35 -14.91
N ILE A 200 0.21 -11.30 -15.84
CA ILE A 200 -0.97 -11.80 -16.57
C ILE A 200 -1.93 -12.49 -15.59
N VAL A 201 -1.42 -13.42 -14.77
CA VAL A 201 -2.21 -14.14 -13.76
C VAL A 201 -2.88 -13.15 -12.81
N MET A 202 -2.14 -12.15 -12.35
CA MET A 202 -2.63 -11.08 -11.49
C MET A 202 -3.78 -10.28 -12.12
N ASN A 203 -3.65 -9.87 -13.38
CA ASN A 203 -4.67 -9.08 -14.07
C ASN A 203 -5.98 -9.87 -14.21
N VAL A 204 -5.88 -11.14 -14.61
CA VAL A 204 -7.04 -12.05 -14.72
C VAL A 204 -7.74 -12.18 -13.37
N LEU A 205 -7.00 -12.42 -12.29
CA LEU A 205 -7.58 -12.52 -10.94
C LEU A 205 -8.22 -11.23 -10.48
N THR A 206 -7.65 -10.07 -10.83
CA THR A 206 -8.20 -8.76 -10.47
C THR A 206 -9.55 -8.54 -11.14
N ILE A 207 -9.65 -8.83 -12.43
CA ILE A 207 -10.92 -8.77 -13.17
C ILE A 207 -11.93 -9.73 -12.53
N PHE A 208 -11.51 -10.96 -12.24
CA PHE A 208 -12.39 -11.96 -11.66
C PHE A 208 -12.90 -11.56 -10.25
N LYS A 209 -12.09 -10.91 -9.42
CA LYS A 209 -12.54 -10.33 -8.13
C LYS A 209 -13.65 -9.30 -8.32
N ILE A 210 -13.50 -8.42 -9.30
CA ILE A 210 -14.50 -7.39 -9.62
C ILE A 210 -15.81 -8.08 -10.06
N VAL A 211 -15.70 -9.10 -10.92
CA VAL A 211 -16.86 -9.89 -11.38
C VAL A 211 -17.57 -10.59 -10.22
N ILE A 212 -16.84 -11.25 -9.32
CA ILE A 212 -17.44 -11.87 -8.12
C ILE A 212 -18.12 -10.84 -7.25
N LEU A 213 -17.50 -9.67 -7.05
CA LEU A 213 -18.08 -8.64 -6.19
C LEU A 213 -19.37 -8.07 -6.81
N LEU A 214 -19.37 -7.84 -8.13
CA LEU A 214 -20.59 -7.48 -8.87
C LEU A 214 -21.66 -8.56 -8.77
N PHE A 215 -21.27 -9.83 -8.88
CA PHE A 215 -22.18 -10.97 -8.74
C PHE A 215 -22.81 -11.02 -7.33
N VAL A 216 -22.02 -10.80 -6.27
CA VAL A 216 -22.52 -10.69 -4.90
C VAL A 216 -23.52 -9.55 -4.78
N VAL A 217 -23.20 -8.38 -5.33
CA VAL A 217 -24.11 -7.21 -5.29
C VAL A 217 -25.43 -7.53 -5.98
N VAL A 218 -25.40 -8.00 -7.23
CA VAL A 218 -26.61 -8.35 -7.99
C VAL A 218 -27.43 -9.41 -7.27
N THR A 219 -26.78 -10.45 -6.77
CA THR A 219 -27.44 -11.53 -6.02
C THR A 219 -28.08 -11.00 -4.74
N GLY A 220 -27.40 -10.11 -3.99
CA GLY A 220 -27.96 -9.46 -2.81
C GLY A 220 -29.22 -8.67 -3.10
N TRP A 221 -29.28 -7.95 -4.24
CA TRP A 221 -30.52 -7.29 -4.68
C TRP A 221 -31.64 -8.28 -4.98
N VAL A 222 -31.33 -9.43 -5.58
CA VAL A 222 -32.33 -10.50 -5.82
C VAL A 222 -32.83 -11.09 -4.49
N VAL A 223 -31.94 -11.33 -3.52
CA VAL A 223 -32.29 -11.76 -2.17
C VAL A 223 -33.22 -10.75 -1.49
N LEU A 224 -32.85 -9.46 -1.50
CA LEU A 224 -33.66 -8.37 -0.95
C LEU A 224 -35.02 -8.20 -1.64
N SER A 225 -35.17 -8.65 -2.88
CA SER A 225 -36.45 -8.63 -3.58
C SER A 225 -37.44 -9.72 -3.11
N GLY A 226 -37.02 -10.61 -2.20
CA GLY A 226 -37.83 -11.72 -1.71
C GLY A 226 -38.03 -12.86 -2.71
N LYS A 227 -37.25 -12.87 -3.81
CA LYS A 227 -37.35 -13.88 -4.88
C LYS A 227 -36.42 -15.08 -4.69
N THR A 228 -35.97 -15.33 -3.45
CA THR A 228 -35.07 -16.43 -3.10
C THR A 228 -35.65 -17.23 -1.93
N HIS A 229 -35.02 -18.33 -1.56
CA HIS A 229 -35.41 -19.16 -0.42
C HIS A 229 -34.95 -18.60 0.93
N ILE A 230 -34.35 -17.41 0.97
CA ILE A 230 -33.98 -16.74 2.22
C ILE A 230 -35.27 -16.25 2.91
N ALA A 231 -35.54 -16.79 4.11
CA ALA A 231 -36.82 -16.59 4.79
C ALA A 231 -37.11 -15.13 5.17
N ASP A 232 -36.11 -14.41 5.68
CA ASP A 232 -36.26 -13.00 6.08
C ASP A 232 -35.03 -12.17 5.69
N PRO A 233 -34.96 -11.68 4.44
CA PRO A 233 -33.81 -10.91 3.97
C PRO A 233 -33.69 -9.51 4.60
N HIS A 234 -34.71 -9.09 5.38
CA HIS A 234 -34.74 -7.77 6.01
C HIS A 234 -34.43 -7.80 7.52
N VAL A 235 -34.18 -8.97 8.10
CA VAL A 235 -34.05 -9.18 9.55
C VAL A 235 -33.05 -8.21 10.20
N ASN A 236 -31.91 -7.99 9.57
CA ASN A 236 -30.83 -7.14 10.10
C ASN A 236 -31.09 -5.63 9.94
N PHE A 237 -32.08 -5.22 9.15
CA PHE A 237 -32.31 -3.82 8.81
C PHE A 237 -33.45 -3.16 9.60
N ARG A 238 -34.28 -3.93 10.33
CA ARG A 238 -35.41 -3.39 11.11
C ARG A 238 -34.93 -2.61 12.34
N ASP A 239 -34.06 -3.23 13.14
CA ASP A 239 -33.43 -2.64 14.33
C ASP A 239 -31.91 -2.61 14.16
N ALA A 240 -31.44 -2.02 13.07
CA ALA A 240 -30.05 -2.16 12.61
C ALA A 240 -29.01 -1.76 13.67
N PHE A 241 -29.33 -0.82 14.57
CA PHE A 241 -28.43 -0.34 15.60
C PHE A 241 -28.57 -1.05 16.96
N ALA A 242 -29.48 -2.03 17.09
CA ALA A 242 -29.63 -2.78 18.33
C ALA A 242 -28.33 -3.54 18.68
N GLY A 243 -27.90 -3.42 19.94
CA GLY A 243 -26.67 -4.06 20.43
C GLY A 243 -25.38 -3.34 20.05
N SER A 244 -25.44 -2.08 19.57
CA SER A 244 -24.24 -1.30 19.27
C SER A 244 -23.36 -1.14 20.51
N SER A 245 -22.04 -1.26 20.33
CA SER A 245 -21.07 -0.99 21.39
C SER A 245 -21.12 0.49 21.82
N HIS A 246 -20.73 0.74 23.06
CA HIS A 246 -20.51 2.08 23.61
C HIS A 246 -19.03 2.35 23.92
N SER A 247 -18.15 1.40 23.59
CA SER A 247 -16.69 1.49 23.80
C SER A 247 -16.03 2.27 22.66
N SER A 248 -15.26 3.31 22.99
CA SER A 248 -14.44 4.00 21.99
C SER A 248 -13.33 3.12 21.41
N ASN A 249 -12.84 2.14 22.18
CA ASN A 249 -11.80 1.21 21.72
C ASN A 249 -12.34 0.33 20.57
N ASP A 250 -13.54 -0.22 20.74
CA ASP A 250 -14.18 -1.11 19.75
C ASP A 250 -14.40 -0.38 18.42
N TYR A 251 -14.84 0.88 18.48
CA TYR A 251 -14.97 1.71 17.27
C TYR A 251 -13.62 2.04 16.65
N ALA A 252 -12.57 2.24 17.45
CA ALA A 252 -11.23 2.53 16.93
C ALA A 252 -10.62 1.32 16.21
N THR A 253 -10.66 0.13 16.82
CA THR A 253 -10.15 -1.10 16.23
C THR A 253 -10.94 -1.49 14.97
N ALA A 254 -12.27 -1.35 15.01
CA ALA A 254 -13.12 -1.56 13.83
C ALA A 254 -12.83 -0.54 12.71
N THR A 255 -12.53 0.73 13.05
CA THR A 255 -12.13 1.73 12.05
C THR A 255 -10.79 1.40 11.41
N PHE A 256 -9.79 0.90 12.16
CA PHE A 256 -8.55 0.40 11.59
C PHE A 256 -8.79 -0.71 10.57
N LYS A 257 -9.69 -1.66 10.89
CA LYS A 257 -10.06 -2.75 10.00
C LYS A 257 -10.72 -2.25 8.70
N VAL A 258 -11.65 -1.29 8.80
CA VAL A 258 -12.28 -0.68 7.62
C VAL A 258 -11.25 0.09 6.78
N LEU A 259 -10.41 0.91 7.40
CA LEU A 259 -9.39 1.67 6.67
C LEU A 259 -8.38 0.75 5.98
N SER A 260 -8.02 -0.37 6.62
CA SER A 260 -7.21 -1.42 6.03
C SER A 260 -7.89 -2.05 4.81
N ALA A 261 -9.20 -2.29 4.86
CA ALA A 261 -9.98 -2.80 3.72
C ALA A 261 -10.03 -1.81 2.55
N TYR A 262 -10.09 -0.50 2.82
CA TYR A 262 -9.96 0.56 1.80
C TYR A 262 -8.52 0.86 1.39
N GLY A 263 -7.53 0.24 2.02
CA GLY A 263 -6.11 0.48 1.77
C GLY A 263 -5.73 0.18 0.33
N GLY A 264 -5.13 1.16 -0.35
CA GLY A 264 -4.69 1.02 -1.74
C GLY A 264 -4.90 2.25 -2.61
N TRP A 265 -5.67 3.24 -2.13
CA TRP A 265 -5.88 4.50 -2.84
C TRP A 265 -4.59 5.31 -3.05
N SER A 266 -3.56 5.14 -2.21
CA SER A 266 -2.26 5.80 -2.36
C SER A 266 -1.35 5.11 -3.38
N ASN A 267 -1.73 3.95 -3.92
CA ASN A 267 -0.80 3.05 -4.62
C ASN A 267 -0.15 3.65 -5.87
N ALA A 268 -0.87 4.51 -6.59
CA ALA A 268 -0.33 5.21 -7.76
C ALA A 268 0.84 6.15 -7.42
N ASN A 269 0.92 6.64 -6.17
CA ASN A 269 1.97 7.54 -5.71
C ASN A 269 3.34 6.86 -5.60
N TYR A 270 3.40 5.53 -5.50
CA TYR A 270 4.68 4.81 -5.44
C TYR A 270 5.30 4.57 -6.82
N VAL A 271 4.56 4.76 -7.90
CA VAL A 271 5.01 4.47 -9.27
C VAL A 271 4.94 5.68 -10.18
N LEU A 272 4.99 6.90 -9.63
CA LEU A 272 4.83 8.13 -10.41
C LEU A 272 5.91 8.32 -11.47
N ASN A 273 7.10 7.74 -11.30
CA ASN A 273 8.16 7.75 -12.33
C ASN A 273 7.75 6.97 -13.58
N ASN A 274 6.80 6.03 -13.46
CA ASN A 274 6.25 5.27 -14.59
C ASN A 274 4.98 5.91 -15.17
N VAL A 275 4.43 6.98 -14.60
CA VAL A 275 3.17 7.60 -15.01
C VAL A 275 3.39 8.70 -16.05
N ARG A 276 2.76 8.61 -17.22
CA ARG A 276 2.91 9.55 -18.35
C ARG A 276 2.65 11.02 -17.96
N ASN A 277 1.50 11.29 -17.37
CA ASN A 277 1.13 12.62 -16.86
C ASN A 277 0.65 12.48 -15.42
N PRO A 278 1.54 12.58 -14.41
CA PRO A 278 1.21 12.34 -13.00
C PRO A 278 0.08 13.21 -12.49
N VAL A 279 0.13 14.51 -12.78
CA VAL A 279 -0.85 15.47 -12.25
C VAL A 279 -2.25 15.15 -12.74
N ARG A 280 -2.42 15.01 -14.07
CA ARG A 280 -3.72 14.64 -14.64
C ARG A 280 -4.15 13.26 -14.19
N THR A 281 -3.22 12.31 -14.14
CA THR A 281 -3.53 10.90 -13.85
C THR A 281 -3.98 10.72 -12.41
N LEU A 282 -3.28 11.28 -11.44
CA LEU A 282 -3.64 11.22 -10.02
C LEU A 282 -5.01 11.85 -9.76
N LYS A 283 -5.26 13.04 -10.30
CA LYS A 283 -6.55 13.77 -10.15
C LYS A 283 -7.76 13.01 -10.66
N ILE A 284 -7.58 12.04 -11.56
CA ILE A 284 -8.66 11.23 -12.14
C ILE A 284 -8.68 9.83 -11.53
N ALA A 285 -7.57 9.10 -11.62
CA ALA A 285 -7.48 7.70 -11.23
C ALA A 285 -7.68 7.48 -9.72
N GLY A 286 -7.20 8.41 -8.89
CA GLY A 286 -7.38 8.37 -7.44
C GLY A 286 -8.86 8.34 -7.03
N PRO A 287 -9.60 9.43 -7.28
CA PRO A 287 -11.02 9.51 -6.90
C PRO A 287 -11.88 8.45 -7.60
N LEU A 288 -11.61 8.15 -8.88
CA LEU A 288 -12.36 7.15 -9.63
C LEU A 288 -12.16 5.74 -9.04
N GLY A 289 -10.91 5.34 -8.79
CA GLY A 289 -10.61 4.02 -8.26
C GLY A 289 -11.18 3.80 -6.86
N LEU A 290 -10.99 4.77 -5.95
CA LEU A 290 -11.54 4.71 -4.60
C LEU A 290 -13.08 4.72 -4.63
N GLY A 291 -13.70 5.56 -5.45
CA GLY A 291 -15.16 5.66 -5.58
C GLY A 291 -15.81 4.36 -6.05
N ILE A 292 -15.26 3.72 -7.09
CA ILE A 292 -15.72 2.40 -7.56
C ILE A 292 -15.69 1.38 -6.43
N CYS A 293 -14.57 1.29 -5.71
CA CYS A 293 -14.42 0.34 -4.61
C CYS A 293 -15.39 0.64 -3.46
N ALA A 294 -15.59 1.90 -3.10
CA ALA A 294 -16.51 2.30 -2.04
C ALA A 294 -17.96 1.91 -2.33
N VAL A 295 -18.43 2.17 -3.54
CA VAL A 295 -19.79 1.77 -3.95
C VAL A 295 -19.93 0.24 -3.90
N LEU A 296 -18.98 -0.50 -4.47
CA LEU A 296 -19.03 -1.97 -4.46
C LEU A 296 -18.97 -2.54 -3.04
N TYR A 297 -18.17 -1.95 -2.15
CA TYR A 297 -18.03 -2.41 -0.78
C TYR A 297 -19.30 -2.18 0.04
N LEU A 298 -19.91 -1.01 -0.07
CA LEU A 298 -21.17 -0.72 0.63
C LEU A 298 -22.28 -1.66 0.15
N LEU A 299 -22.41 -1.83 -1.17
CA LEU A 299 -23.40 -2.74 -1.75
C LEU A 299 -23.15 -4.20 -1.38
N ALA A 300 -21.89 -4.64 -1.35
CA ALA A 300 -21.54 -6.00 -0.94
C ALA A 300 -21.85 -6.27 0.53
N ASN A 301 -21.59 -5.30 1.44
CA ASN A 301 -21.97 -5.44 2.85
C ASN A 301 -23.49 -5.56 3.02
N ILE A 302 -24.26 -4.75 2.30
CA ILE A 302 -25.73 -4.86 2.28
C ILE A 302 -26.16 -6.25 1.78
N ALA A 303 -25.55 -6.74 0.70
CA ALA A 303 -25.80 -8.08 0.18
C ALA A 303 -25.51 -9.18 1.22
N TYR A 304 -24.36 -9.11 1.89
CA TYR A 304 -23.98 -10.04 2.95
C TYR A 304 -25.01 -10.07 4.08
N PHE A 305 -25.40 -8.90 4.58
CA PHE A 305 -26.38 -8.79 5.67
C PHE A 305 -27.82 -9.10 5.25
N SER A 306 -28.11 -9.20 3.94
CA SER A 306 -29.42 -9.67 3.45
C SER A 306 -29.54 -11.19 3.40
N ALA A 307 -28.42 -11.93 3.31
CA ALA A 307 -28.44 -13.39 3.14
C ALA A 307 -28.16 -14.17 4.42
N ALA A 308 -27.73 -13.50 5.49
CA ALA A 308 -27.44 -14.10 6.79
C ALA A 308 -27.80 -13.14 7.91
N SER A 309 -28.44 -13.64 8.97
CA SER A 309 -28.70 -12.87 10.19
C SER A 309 -27.41 -12.57 10.95
N LYS A 310 -27.40 -11.53 11.77
CA LYS A 310 -26.27 -11.21 12.68
C LYS A 310 -25.86 -12.42 13.52
N ALA A 311 -26.83 -13.12 14.10
CA ALA A 311 -26.58 -14.30 14.95
C ALA A 311 -25.87 -15.42 14.18
N GLU A 312 -26.27 -15.67 12.93
CA GLU A 312 -25.59 -16.64 12.07
C GLU A 312 -24.17 -16.19 11.73
N ILE A 313 -23.96 -14.91 11.40
CA ILE A 313 -22.62 -14.38 11.09
C ILE A 313 -21.68 -14.57 12.29
N ASP A 314 -22.13 -14.19 13.49
CA ASP A 314 -21.36 -14.32 14.73
C ASP A 314 -21.05 -15.79 15.06
N ALA A 315 -21.96 -16.72 14.78
CA ALA A 315 -21.80 -18.15 15.07
C ALA A 315 -21.03 -18.94 13.99
N SER A 316 -20.96 -18.42 12.76
CA SER A 316 -20.55 -19.21 11.59
C SER A 316 -19.09 -19.68 11.60
N GLY A 317 -18.20 -18.94 12.29
CA GLY A 317 -16.76 -19.20 12.29
C GLY A 317 -16.08 -19.09 10.91
N VAL A 318 -16.83 -18.73 9.86
CA VAL A 318 -16.35 -18.54 8.48
C VAL A 318 -16.46 -17.08 8.08
N THR A 319 -15.89 -16.72 6.93
CA THR A 319 -15.99 -15.35 6.43
C THR A 319 -17.43 -15.03 6.03
N VAL A 320 -17.84 -13.76 6.17
CA VAL A 320 -19.20 -13.33 5.82
C VAL A 320 -19.55 -13.67 4.37
N ALA A 321 -18.57 -13.60 3.47
CA ALA A 321 -18.79 -13.92 2.07
C ALA A 321 -18.97 -15.43 1.86
N ALA A 322 -18.24 -16.28 2.57
CA ALA A 322 -18.44 -17.72 2.51
C ALA A 322 -19.84 -18.10 3.00
N LEU A 323 -20.29 -17.49 4.10
CA LEU A 323 -21.64 -17.67 4.62
C LEU A 323 -22.72 -17.21 3.64
N PHE A 324 -22.52 -16.06 2.98
CA PHE A 324 -23.42 -15.59 1.92
C PHE A 324 -23.56 -16.64 0.80
N PHE A 325 -22.45 -17.16 0.28
CA PHE A 325 -22.49 -18.17 -0.79
C PHE A 325 -23.11 -19.48 -0.31
N LYS A 326 -22.85 -19.89 0.93
CA LYS A 326 -23.48 -21.05 1.55
C LYS A 326 -25.00 -20.91 1.61
N ASN A 327 -25.49 -19.79 2.15
CA ASN A 327 -26.92 -19.58 2.37
C ASN A 327 -27.67 -19.44 1.04
N VAL A 328 -27.08 -18.77 0.04
CA VAL A 328 -27.74 -18.52 -1.25
C VAL A 328 -27.58 -19.66 -2.25
N PHE A 329 -26.45 -20.37 -2.26
CA PHE A 329 -26.14 -21.36 -3.31
C PHE A 329 -25.73 -22.75 -2.78
N GLY A 330 -25.63 -22.92 -1.46
CA GLY A 330 -25.24 -24.17 -0.81
C GLY A 330 -23.73 -24.34 -0.61
N SER A 331 -23.36 -25.41 0.09
CA SER A 331 -21.99 -25.65 0.57
C SER A 331 -20.95 -25.85 -0.55
N ALA A 332 -21.37 -26.25 -1.76
CA ALA A 332 -20.46 -26.35 -2.90
C ALA A 332 -19.94 -24.96 -3.31
N ALA A 333 -20.82 -23.95 -3.31
CA ALA A 333 -20.48 -22.58 -3.65
C ALA A 333 -19.63 -21.91 -2.56
N GLU A 334 -19.92 -22.22 -1.28
CA GLU A 334 -19.08 -21.84 -0.14
C GLU A 334 -17.64 -22.32 -0.32
N ARG A 335 -17.45 -23.61 -0.62
CA ARG A 335 -16.10 -24.19 -0.85
C ARG A 335 -15.41 -23.59 -2.06
N ALA A 336 -16.15 -23.36 -3.15
CA ALA A 336 -15.59 -22.71 -4.34
C ALA A 336 -15.07 -21.29 -4.03
N LEU A 337 -15.83 -20.50 -3.27
CA LEU A 337 -15.40 -19.17 -2.84
C LEU A 337 -14.19 -19.26 -1.90
N ALA A 338 -14.19 -20.18 -0.93
CA ALA A 338 -13.06 -20.35 -0.01
C ALA A 338 -11.76 -20.66 -0.76
N VAL A 339 -11.79 -21.61 -1.71
CA VAL A 339 -10.64 -21.93 -2.58
C VAL A 339 -10.20 -20.71 -3.37
N PHE A 340 -11.14 -19.94 -3.93
CA PHE A 340 -10.80 -18.72 -4.66
C PHE A 340 -10.10 -17.68 -3.77
N VAL A 341 -10.63 -17.41 -2.58
CA VAL A 341 -10.04 -16.48 -1.61
C VAL A 341 -8.63 -16.95 -1.20
N ALA A 342 -8.44 -18.25 -1.00
CA ALA A 342 -7.14 -18.86 -0.69
C ALA A 342 -6.13 -18.73 -1.83
N LEU A 343 -6.51 -19.10 -3.06
CA LEU A 343 -5.68 -18.96 -4.26
C LEU A 343 -5.29 -17.50 -4.47
N ARG A 344 -6.20 -16.58 -4.22
CA ARG A 344 -5.93 -15.15 -4.32
C ARG A 344 -4.80 -14.71 -3.38
N TYR A 345 -4.66 -15.24 -2.17
CA TYR A 345 -3.56 -14.87 -1.28
C TYR A 345 -2.21 -15.40 -1.78
N VAL A 346 -2.17 -16.64 -2.28
CA VAL A 346 -1.00 -17.24 -2.96
C VAL A 346 -0.57 -16.38 -4.15
N LEU A 347 -1.54 -15.98 -4.97
CA LEU A 347 -1.31 -15.30 -6.25
C LEU A 347 -1.19 -13.76 -6.11
N PHE A 348 -1.68 -13.16 -5.03
CA PHE A 348 -1.53 -11.72 -4.75
C PHE A 348 -0.09 -11.37 -4.38
N ARG A 349 0.69 -12.30 -3.79
CA ARG A 349 2.13 -12.08 -3.58
C ARG A 349 2.92 -12.07 -4.89
N LEU A 350 2.47 -12.84 -5.90
CA LEU A 350 3.04 -12.82 -7.27
C LEU A 350 2.92 -11.45 -7.95
N ALA A 351 2.05 -10.59 -7.45
CA ALA A 351 1.70 -9.30 -8.03
C ALA A 351 2.41 -8.10 -7.38
N ALA A 352 3.24 -8.34 -6.36
CA ALA A 352 3.71 -7.31 -5.42
C ALA A 352 4.44 -6.14 -6.11
N THR A 353 5.18 -6.38 -7.20
CA THR A 353 5.84 -5.29 -7.95
C THR A 353 4.89 -4.29 -8.59
N PHE A 354 3.65 -4.68 -8.92
CA PHE A 354 2.65 -3.79 -9.54
C PHE A 354 1.58 -3.32 -8.54
N PHE A 355 1.13 -4.17 -7.61
CA PHE A 355 0.09 -3.77 -6.64
C PHE A 355 0.61 -3.33 -5.28
N ARG A 356 1.83 -3.68 -4.89
CA ARG A 356 2.51 -3.14 -3.71
C ARG A 356 3.89 -2.55 -4.07
N PRO A 357 3.95 -1.62 -5.05
CA PRO A 357 5.15 -0.81 -5.26
C PRO A 357 5.59 -0.10 -3.98
N TYR A 358 4.69 0.11 -3.02
CA TYR A 358 5.03 0.53 -1.66
C TYR A 358 6.19 -0.24 -1.02
N ASP A 359 6.27 -1.57 -1.13
CA ASP A 359 7.35 -2.32 -0.46
C ASP A 359 8.63 -2.31 -1.33
N PHE A 360 8.43 -2.68 -2.58
CA PHE A 360 9.52 -2.99 -3.51
C PHE A 360 10.18 -1.73 -4.08
N THR A 361 9.37 -0.75 -4.52
CA THR A 361 9.90 0.52 -5.03
C THR A 361 10.52 1.31 -3.89
N VAL A 362 9.96 1.30 -2.69
CA VAL A 362 10.58 1.96 -1.54
C VAL A 362 11.95 1.37 -1.24
N ASP A 363 12.13 0.06 -1.17
CA ASP A 363 13.45 -0.54 -0.92
C ASP A 363 14.51 -0.10 -1.94
N ILE A 364 14.15 -0.07 -3.22
CA ILE A 364 15.03 0.43 -4.27
C ILE A 364 15.30 1.93 -4.08
N GLU A 365 14.27 2.73 -3.86
CA GLU A 365 14.41 4.18 -3.67
C GLU A 365 15.19 4.52 -2.39
N LEU A 366 15.22 3.65 -1.40
CA LEU A 366 16.04 3.77 -0.19
C LEU A 366 17.49 3.39 -0.47
N ALA A 367 17.69 2.27 -1.19
CA ALA A 367 19.02 1.83 -1.61
C ALA A 367 19.68 2.85 -2.56
N LYS A 368 18.90 3.45 -3.48
CA LYS A 368 19.31 4.56 -4.35
C LYS A 368 19.72 5.81 -3.59
N GLU A 369 19.25 6.02 -2.37
CA GLU A 369 19.65 7.17 -1.54
C GLU A 369 20.83 6.90 -0.62
N GLY A 370 21.38 5.69 -0.69
CA GLY A 370 22.57 5.36 0.08
C GLY A 370 22.28 5.01 1.54
N ILE A 371 21.00 4.83 1.91
CA ILE A 371 20.64 4.37 3.26
C ILE A 371 21.27 2.98 3.44
N PRO A 372 22.12 2.78 4.45
CA PRO A 372 22.87 1.55 4.60
C PRO A 372 21.91 0.38 4.80
N LEU A 373 21.99 -0.58 3.89
CA LEU A 373 21.35 -1.88 4.01
C LEU A 373 22.43 -2.96 4.18
N PRO A 374 22.16 -4.07 4.91
CA PRO A 374 23.11 -5.17 5.08
C PRO A 374 23.61 -5.69 3.72
N PHE A 375 24.89 -6.03 3.51
CA PHE A 375 25.42 -6.44 2.18
C PHE A 375 25.52 -5.33 1.11
N GLY A 376 25.26 -4.07 1.46
CA GLY A 376 25.58 -2.90 0.63
C GLY A 376 24.48 -2.51 -0.37
N ASN A 377 24.33 -1.21 -0.58
CA ASN A 377 23.16 -0.65 -1.29
C ASN A 377 23.10 -1.00 -2.78
N LYS A 378 24.26 -1.26 -3.41
CA LYS A 378 24.32 -1.71 -4.80
C LYS A 378 23.60 -3.04 -5.01
N PHE A 379 23.70 -3.96 -4.04
CA PHE A 379 22.99 -5.24 -4.11
C PHE A 379 21.48 -5.02 -4.07
N TRP A 380 20.97 -4.25 -3.11
CA TRP A 380 19.52 -4.02 -2.96
C TRP A 380 18.89 -3.17 -4.05
N ALA A 381 19.66 -2.23 -4.63
CA ALA A 381 19.23 -1.44 -5.78
C ALA A 381 19.31 -2.22 -7.11
N SER A 382 19.93 -3.40 -7.14
CA SER A 382 20.16 -4.15 -8.37
C SER A 382 18.97 -4.98 -8.83
N ASN A 383 18.93 -5.25 -10.14
CA ASN A 383 18.03 -6.20 -10.79
C ASN A 383 18.56 -7.66 -10.77
N TRP A 384 19.45 -7.99 -9.84
CA TRP A 384 20.04 -9.33 -9.71
C TRP A 384 18.99 -10.39 -9.34
N PRO A 385 19.14 -11.67 -9.77
CA PRO A 385 20.12 -12.18 -10.73
C PRO A 385 19.67 -12.08 -12.18
N THR A 386 18.39 -11.80 -12.43
CA THR A 386 17.79 -11.99 -13.77
C THR A 386 17.96 -10.80 -14.71
N GLY A 387 18.39 -9.64 -14.18
CA GLY A 387 18.42 -8.36 -14.90
C GLY A 387 17.03 -7.80 -15.21
N LYS A 388 15.97 -8.48 -14.76
CA LYS A 388 14.57 -8.14 -15.08
C LYS A 388 13.75 -7.84 -13.85
N THR A 389 14.06 -8.53 -12.76
CA THR A 389 13.38 -8.37 -11.48
C THR A 389 14.45 -8.18 -10.40
N PRO A 390 14.31 -7.17 -9.55
CA PRO A 390 15.15 -6.93 -8.37
C PRO A 390 14.78 -7.88 -7.23
N VAL A 391 15.30 -9.10 -7.34
CA VAL A 391 15.09 -10.16 -6.36
C VAL A 391 15.59 -9.83 -4.96
N PRO A 392 16.68 -9.04 -4.74
CA PRO A 392 17.10 -8.64 -3.40
C PRO A 392 15.97 -8.04 -2.56
N GLY A 393 15.21 -7.07 -3.08
CA GLY A 393 14.04 -6.52 -2.37
C GLY A 393 12.94 -7.54 -2.08
N LEU A 394 12.82 -8.61 -2.87
CA LEU A 394 11.89 -9.70 -2.54
C LEU A 394 12.40 -10.54 -1.37
N ILE A 395 13.72 -10.76 -1.30
CA ILE A 395 14.36 -11.58 -0.26
C ILE A 395 14.24 -10.93 1.11
N ILE A 396 14.40 -9.60 1.22
CA ILE A 396 14.30 -8.92 2.53
C ILE A 396 12.91 -9.12 3.16
N HIS A 397 11.88 -9.01 2.33
CA HIS A 397 10.49 -9.23 2.72
C HIS A 397 10.17 -10.71 2.95
N LEU A 398 10.80 -11.61 2.19
CA LEU A 398 10.68 -13.06 2.39
C LEU A 398 11.21 -13.44 3.77
N ILE A 399 12.38 -12.95 4.16
CA ILE A 399 12.98 -13.21 5.48
C ILE A 399 12.05 -12.73 6.60
N ALA A 400 11.62 -11.46 6.55
CA ALA A 400 10.69 -10.91 7.54
C ALA A 400 9.38 -11.73 7.62
N SER A 401 8.84 -12.14 6.47
CA SER A 401 7.62 -12.95 6.41
C SER A 401 7.81 -14.36 6.99
N VAL A 402 8.93 -15.02 6.71
CA VAL A 402 9.23 -16.35 7.27
C VAL A 402 9.37 -16.27 8.79
N ILE A 403 10.04 -15.23 9.31
CA ILE A 403 10.14 -14.98 10.76
C ILE A 403 8.74 -14.84 11.36
N VAL A 404 7.86 -14.05 10.75
CA VAL A 404 6.49 -13.83 11.25
C VAL A 404 5.60 -15.08 11.11
N ILE A 405 5.87 -15.98 10.15
CA ILE A 405 5.15 -17.27 10.05
C ILE A 405 5.59 -18.23 11.17
N ILE A 406 6.87 -18.23 11.54
CA ILE A 406 7.45 -19.22 12.46
C ILE A 406 7.41 -18.75 13.92
N ALA A 407 7.67 -17.47 14.20
CA ALA A 407 7.92 -17.00 15.56
C ALA A 407 6.65 -16.92 16.43
N PRO A 408 5.53 -16.30 15.99
CA PRO A 408 4.35 -16.14 16.84
C PRO A 408 3.46 -17.41 16.83
N PRO A 409 2.70 -17.66 17.92
CA PRO A 409 1.65 -18.70 17.93
C PRO A 409 0.55 -18.39 16.91
N MET A 410 0.19 -19.35 16.05
CA MET A 410 -0.67 -19.11 14.87
C MET A 410 -2.05 -18.50 15.18
N ASN A 411 -2.67 -18.90 16.28
CA ASN A 411 -3.99 -18.42 16.71
C ASN A 411 -3.98 -16.97 17.22
N VAL A 412 -2.83 -16.48 17.69
CA VAL A 412 -2.62 -15.09 18.15
C VAL A 412 -1.97 -14.25 17.05
N ALA A 413 -1.20 -14.88 16.17
CA ALA A 413 -0.38 -14.24 15.14
C ALA A 413 -1.23 -13.40 14.18
N TYR A 414 -2.30 -13.94 13.62
CA TYR A 414 -2.98 -13.28 12.50
C TYR A 414 -3.53 -11.88 12.80
N PRO A 415 -4.41 -11.68 13.81
CA PRO A 415 -4.93 -10.35 14.12
C PRO A 415 -3.83 -9.42 14.65
N PHE A 416 -2.95 -9.90 15.54
CA PHE A 416 -1.84 -9.11 16.05
C PHE A 416 -0.91 -8.58 14.93
N VAL A 417 -0.61 -9.43 13.96
CA VAL A 417 0.26 -9.11 12.81
C VAL A 417 -0.37 -8.06 11.90
N LEU A 418 -1.70 -8.03 11.79
CA LEU A 418 -2.41 -6.96 11.07
C LEU A 418 -2.35 -5.65 11.86
N ASP A 419 -2.58 -5.70 13.17
CA ASP A 419 -2.59 -4.51 14.02
C ASP A 419 -1.21 -3.86 14.14
N VAL A 420 -0.15 -4.67 14.24
CA VAL A 420 1.25 -4.22 14.26
C VAL A 420 1.68 -3.58 12.93
N GLN A 421 1.08 -3.94 11.79
CA GLN A 421 1.32 -3.24 10.52
C GLN A 421 0.52 -1.92 10.44
N GLY A 422 -0.72 -1.94 10.92
CA GLY A 422 -1.63 -0.79 10.81
C GLY A 422 -1.21 0.40 11.66
N TYR A 423 -0.76 0.15 12.90
CA TYR A 423 -0.48 1.22 13.85
C TYR A 423 0.73 2.11 13.47
N PRO A 424 1.91 1.55 13.10
CA PRO A 424 3.03 2.34 12.60
C PRO A 424 2.71 3.09 11.32
N GLN A 425 1.97 2.47 10.40
CA GLN A 425 1.49 3.15 9.19
C GLN A 425 0.62 4.36 9.56
N GLN A 426 -0.17 4.26 10.63
CA GLN A 426 -0.99 5.37 11.09
C GLN A 426 -0.16 6.53 11.66
N ILE A 427 0.97 6.24 12.32
CA ILE A 427 1.94 7.27 12.72
C ILE A 427 2.52 7.97 11.48
N ILE A 428 2.88 7.21 10.44
CA ILE A 428 3.35 7.78 9.17
C ILE A 428 2.27 8.68 8.53
N ASN A 429 1.02 8.22 8.47
CA ASN A 429 -0.10 9.01 7.94
C ASN A 429 -0.30 10.31 8.73
N PHE A 430 -0.22 10.24 10.06
CA PHE A 430 -0.26 11.41 10.94
C PHE A 430 0.86 12.40 10.62
N LEU A 431 2.10 11.93 10.49
CA LEU A 431 3.25 12.78 10.13
C LEU A 431 3.10 13.40 8.75
N VAL A 432 2.53 12.69 7.77
CA VAL A 432 2.25 13.24 6.43
C VAL A 432 1.23 14.37 6.50
N VAL A 433 0.09 14.17 7.19
CA VAL A 433 -0.93 15.23 7.29
C VAL A 433 -0.43 16.43 8.10
N VAL A 434 0.26 16.22 9.23
CA VAL A 434 0.94 17.32 9.96
C VAL A 434 1.93 18.04 9.06
N GLY A 435 2.69 17.28 8.27
CA GLY A 435 3.63 17.82 7.29
C GLY A 435 2.96 18.71 6.24
N LEU A 436 1.72 18.39 5.83
CA LEU A 436 0.95 19.24 4.92
C LEU A 436 0.64 20.61 5.55
N PHE A 437 0.12 20.62 6.78
CA PHE A 437 -0.18 21.85 7.52
C PHE A 437 1.09 22.70 7.68
N TRP A 438 2.19 22.06 8.11
CA TRP A 438 3.47 22.73 8.29
C TRP A 438 4.05 23.27 6.97
N LEU A 439 3.98 22.50 5.88
CA LEU A 439 4.49 22.93 4.58
C LEU A 439 3.67 24.10 4.01
N ARG A 440 2.35 24.13 4.23
CA ARG A 440 1.49 25.26 3.86
C ARG A 440 1.82 26.53 4.63
N TRP A 441 2.16 26.40 5.91
CA TRP A 441 2.64 27.52 6.71
C TRP A 441 4.02 28.00 6.23
N LYS A 442 5.00 27.09 6.14
CA LYS A 442 6.40 27.44 5.90
C LYS A 442 6.65 27.89 4.45
N LYS A 443 5.97 27.26 3.48
CA LYS A 443 6.11 27.53 2.04
C LYS A 443 4.73 27.83 1.41
N PRO A 444 4.10 28.97 1.72
CA PRO A 444 2.74 29.28 1.25
C PRO A 444 2.69 29.47 -0.28
N HIS A 445 3.73 30.04 -0.88
CA HIS A 445 3.80 30.34 -2.33
C HIS A 445 4.20 29.15 -3.22
N LEU A 446 4.46 27.97 -2.64
CA LEU A 446 4.81 26.78 -3.41
C LEU A 446 3.68 26.39 -4.37
N HIS A 447 4.02 26.09 -5.64
CA HIS A 447 3.03 25.70 -6.65
C HIS A 447 2.34 24.38 -6.26
N ARG A 448 1.01 24.37 -6.30
CA ARG A 448 0.15 23.25 -5.89
C ARG A 448 -0.89 22.96 -6.98
N PRO A 449 -0.61 22.02 -7.92
CA PRO A 449 -1.53 21.72 -9.01
C PRO A 449 -2.88 21.14 -8.55
N PHE A 450 -2.89 20.52 -7.37
CA PHE A 450 -4.08 20.17 -6.62
C PHE A 450 -3.94 20.73 -5.20
N LYS A 451 -5.03 21.27 -4.65
CA LYS A 451 -5.05 21.84 -3.30
C LYS A 451 -6.24 21.32 -2.51
N VAL A 452 -5.98 20.53 -1.46
CA VAL A 452 -7.00 20.00 -0.56
C VAL A 452 -7.62 21.09 0.31
N TRP A 453 -8.90 20.98 0.63
CA TRP A 453 -9.57 21.95 1.50
C TRP A 453 -9.13 21.78 2.95
N TRP A 454 -8.99 22.90 3.67
CA TRP A 454 -8.56 22.91 5.08
C TRP A 454 -9.44 22.06 5.99
N PRO A 455 -10.79 22.16 5.96
CA PRO A 455 -11.64 21.35 6.84
C PRO A 455 -11.48 19.85 6.62
N LEU A 456 -11.28 19.44 5.36
CA LEU A 456 -11.13 18.04 4.99
C LEU A 456 -9.77 17.47 5.46
N ALA A 457 -8.69 18.25 5.33
CA ALA A 457 -7.40 17.88 5.90
C ALA A 457 -7.42 17.86 7.43
N ALA A 458 -8.13 18.80 8.07
CA ALA A 458 -8.28 18.86 9.51
C ALA A 458 -9.09 17.69 10.07
N PHE A 459 -10.17 17.30 9.36
CA PHE A 459 -10.96 16.12 9.71
C PHE A 459 -10.11 14.84 9.67
N TYR A 460 -9.30 14.67 8.63
CA TYR A 460 -8.36 13.54 8.56
C TYR A 460 -7.34 13.57 9.69
N LEU A 461 -6.78 14.75 10.02
CA LEU A 461 -5.85 14.91 11.14
C LEU A 461 -6.48 14.51 12.48
N VAL A 462 -7.71 14.96 12.76
CA VAL A 462 -8.45 14.59 13.98
C VAL A 462 -8.68 13.08 14.04
N ALA A 463 -9.07 12.47 12.92
CA ALA A 463 -9.21 11.02 12.83
C ALA A 463 -7.87 10.30 13.06
N CYS A 464 -6.76 10.84 12.56
CA CYS A 464 -5.44 10.28 12.83
C CYS A 464 -5.09 10.31 14.32
N VAL A 465 -5.35 11.44 14.99
CA VAL A 465 -5.14 11.56 16.44
C VAL A 465 -6.02 10.57 17.20
N PHE A 466 -7.30 10.47 16.86
CA PHE A 466 -8.22 9.51 17.47
C PHE A 466 -7.69 8.07 17.35
N LEU A 467 -7.27 7.66 16.15
CA LEU A 467 -6.75 6.32 15.91
C LEU A 467 -5.41 6.02 16.60
N LEU A 468 -4.62 7.04 16.93
CA LEU A 468 -3.39 6.87 17.71
C LEU A 468 -3.64 6.80 19.22
N VAL A 469 -4.68 7.48 19.71
CA VAL A 469 -4.97 7.57 21.15
C VAL A 469 -5.91 6.45 21.61
N ALA A 470 -6.98 6.20 20.86
CA ALA A 470 -8.06 5.30 21.29
C ALA A 470 -7.60 3.84 21.56
N PRO A 471 -6.64 3.26 20.83
CA PRO A 471 -6.07 1.95 21.17
C PRO A 471 -5.48 1.80 22.58
N PHE A 472 -5.05 2.90 23.21
CA PHE A 472 -4.54 2.88 24.58
C PHE A 472 -5.65 3.00 25.62
N LEU A 473 -6.88 3.28 25.21
CA LEU A 473 -8.02 3.31 26.13
C LEU A 473 -8.51 1.89 26.39
N PRO A 474 -8.78 1.52 27.65
CA PRO A 474 -9.18 0.16 28.00
C PRO A 474 -10.52 -0.21 27.34
N PRO A 475 -10.64 -1.41 26.75
CA PRO A 475 -11.91 -1.91 26.24
C PRO A 475 -12.86 -2.25 27.41
N ASN A 476 -14.18 -2.21 27.16
CA ASN A 476 -15.22 -2.38 28.19
C ASN A 476 -15.13 -3.71 28.97
N ASN A 477 -14.68 -4.78 28.32
CA ASN A 477 -14.53 -6.11 28.91
C ASN A 477 -13.09 -6.40 29.37
N GLY A 478 -12.17 -5.42 29.28
CA GLY A 478 -10.75 -5.59 29.60
C GLY A 478 -9.97 -6.48 28.62
N VAL A 479 -10.61 -7.00 27.58
CA VAL A 479 -10.04 -7.91 26.58
C VAL A 479 -10.00 -7.20 25.23
N GLY A 480 -8.80 -6.99 24.70
CA GLY A 480 -8.64 -6.43 23.35
C GLY A 480 -8.94 -7.43 22.25
N ASP A 481 -8.84 -6.98 21.00
CA ASP A 481 -9.12 -7.77 19.79
C ASP A 481 -8.22 -9.00 19.60
N THR A 482 -7.09 -9.10 20.32
CA THR A 482 -6.13 -10.22 20.18
C THR A 482 -5.79 -10.88 21.53
N PRO A 483 -6.73 -11.56 22.20
CA PRO A 483 -6.44 -12.30 23.43
C PRO A 483 -5.44 -13.45 23.19
N PRO A 484 -4.58 -13.81 24.16
CA PRO A 484 -4.47 -13.25 25.51
C PRO A 484 -3.54 -12.02 25.60
N LEU A 485 -3.13 -11.42 24.47
CA LEU A 485 -2.20 -10.30 24.50
C LEU A 485 -2.87 -9.04 25.06
N PRO A 486 -2.12 -8.17 25.76
CA PRO A 486 -2.63 -6.87 26.17
C PRO A 486 -3.10 -6.05 24.96
N TYR A 487 -4.25 -5.40 25.09
CA TYR A 487 -4.89 -4.67 24.00
C TYR A 487 -4.02 -3.56 23.39
N TYR A 488 -3.08 -2.99 24.16
CA TYR A 488 -2.16 -1.94 23.70
C TYR A 488 -0.82 -2.47 23.17
N LEU A 489 -0.57 -3.79 23.23
CA LEU A 489 0.75 -4.34 22.94
C LEU A 489 1.20 -4.06 21.50
N TYR A 490 0.29 -4.19 20.52
CA TYR A 490 0.62 -3.93 19.13
C TYR A 490 1.05 -2.48 18.89
N CYS A 491 0.48 -1.52 19.65
CA CYS A 491 0.86 -0.11 19.61
C CYS A 491 2.30 0.07 20.09
N LEU A 492 2.66 -0.55 21.22
CA LEU A 492 4.01 -0.48 21.78
C LEU A 492 5.04 -1.12 20.87
N VAL A 493 4.73 -2.29 20.28
CA VAL A 493 5.60 -2.93 19.31
C VAL A 493 5.80 -2.03 18.09
N GLY A 494 4.72 -1.45 17.57
CA GLY A 494 4.78 -0.52 16.46
C GLY A 494 5.64 0.72 16.72
N ILE A 495 5.47 1.36 17.88
CA ILE A 495 6.30 2.49 18.32
C ILE A 495 7.75 2.05 18.49
N GLY A 496 7.98 0.87 19.07
CA GLY A 496 9.32 0.29 19.24
C GLY A 496 10.04 0.11 17.91
N VAL A 497 9.35 -0.37 16.88
CA VAL A 497 9.91 -0.52 15.52
C VAL A 497 10.31 0.83 14.92
N LEU A 498 9.46 1.85 15.02
CA LEU A 498 9.81 3.19 14.54
C LEU A 498 10.96 3.82 15.37
N GLY A 499 10.94 3.60 16.69
CA GLY A 499 12.01 4.02 17.60
C GLY A 499 13.35 3.36 17.27
N PHE A 500 13.34 2.08 16.88
CA PHE A 500 14.52 1.40 16.35
C PHE A 500 15.07 2.10 15.10
N GLY A 501 14.22 2.62 14.22
CA GLY A 501 14.65 3.44 13.08
C GLY A 501 15.39 4.72 13.49
N VAL A 502 14.96 5.38 14.56
CA VAL A 502 15.67 6.54 15.13
C VAL A 502 17.03 6.14 15.69
N LEU A 503 17.10 5.03 16.44
CA LEU A 503 18.35 4.51 16.98
C LEU A 503 19.32 4.08 15.87
N TYR A 504 18.81 3.42 14.83
CA TYR A 504 19.57 3.01 13.66
C TYR A 504 20.14 4.23 12.93
N TRP A 505 19.33 5.26 12.70
CA TRP A 505 19.78 6.52 12.12
C TRP A 505 20.85 7.19 12.97
N ALA A 506 20.68 7.25 14.29
CA ALA A 506 21.64 7.86 15.21
C ALA A 506 22.97 7.08 15.20
N ALA A 507 22.91 5.75 15.19
CA ALA A 507 24.08 4.89 15.06
C ALA A 507 24.84 5.20 13.76
N TRP A 508 24.15 5.22 12.63
CA TRP A 508 24.74 5.46 11.32
C TRP A 508 25.29 6.89 11.11
N ARG A 509 24.53 7.92 11.50
CA ARG A 509 24.83 9.32 11.15
C ARG A 509 25.56 10.10 12.22
N ILE A 510 25.52 9.64 13.47
CA ILE A 510 26.09 10.36 14.61
C ILE A 510 27.15 9.52 15.30
N ILE A 511 26.80 8.32 15.76
CA ILE A 511 27.68 7.53 16.63
C ILE A 511 28.87 6.98 15.85
N LEU A 512 28.66 6.23 14.76
CA LEU A 512 29.75 5.64 14.00
C LEU A 512 30.72 6.70 13.41
N PRO A 513 30.26 7.80 12.77
CA PRO A 513 31.14 8.86 12.31
C PRO A 513 32.00 9.46 13.43
N LYS A 514 31.42 9.73 14.60
CA LYS A 514 32.13 10.29 15.76
C LYS A 514 33.13 9.30 16.37
N VAL A 515 32.72 8.04 16.58
CA VAL A 515 33.55 7.01 17.22
C VAL A 515 34.76 6.65 16.35
N PHE A 516 34.60 6.61 15.03
CA PHE A 516 35.66 6.21 14.11
C PHE A 516 36.32 7.39 13.38
N GLY A 517 36.01 8.63 13.75
CA GLY A 517 36.66 9.84 13.24
C GLY A 517 36.53 10.02 11.72
N TYR A 518 35.34 9.80 11.16
CA TYR A 518 35.09 10.00 9.73
C TYR A 518 33.83 10.82 9.45
N GLU A 519 33.79 11.46 8.30
CA GLU A 519 32.62 12.08 7.71
C GLU A 519 32.08 11.23 6.56
N LEU A 520 30.75 11.24 6.41
CA LEU A 520 30.05 10.57 5.32
C LEU A 520 29.87 11.58 4.18
N VAL A 521 30.65 11.42 3.11
CA VAL A 521 30.55 12.26 1.91
C VAL A 521 29.70 11.53 0.87
N PRO A 522 28.56 12.10 0.44
CA PRO A 522 27.74 11.50 -0.60
C PRO A 522 28.46 11.54 -1.95
N ARG A 523 28.42 10.43 -2.68
CA ARG A 523 28.87 10.29 -4.06
C ARG A 523 27.74 9.69 -4.89
N LYS A 524 27.64 10.06 -6.16
CA LYS A 524 26.72 9.41 -7.10
C LYS A 524 27.47 8.35 -7.90
N ASP A 525 26.90 7.15 -7.92
CA ASP A 525 27.31 6.02 -8.75
C ASP A 525 26.19 5.73 -9.76
N VAL A 526 26.54 5.27 -10.96
CA VAL A 526 25.57 4.84 -11.98
C VAL A 526 25.69 3.34 -12.15
N LEU A 527 24.57 2.62 -12.05
CA LEU A 527 24.49 1.18 -12.27
C LEU A 527 24.47 0.84 -13.78
N GLU A 528 24.64 -0.43 -14.13
CA GLU A 528 24.69 -0.91 -15.52
C GLU A 528 23.42 -0.59 -16.33
N ASP A 529 22.26 -0.48 -15.68
CA ASP A 529 20.99 -0.14 -16.29
C ASP A 529 20.69 1.37 -16.37
N GLY A 530 21.69 2.21 -16.04
CA GLY A 530 21.58 3.67 -16.04
C GLY A 530 20.97 4.24 -14.75
N THR A 531 20.60 3.41 -13.78
CA THR A 531 20.07 3.87 -12.50
C THR A 531 21.12 4.63 -11.70
N VAL A 532 20.78 5.83 -11.21
CA VAL A 532 21.64 6.63 -10.34
C VAL A 532 21.43 6.25 -8.88
N VAL A 533 22.51 5.96 -8.17
CA VAL A 533 22.53 5.60 -6.75
C VAL A 533 23.48 6.52 -5.99
N THR A 534 23.03 7.06 -4.88
CA THR A 534 23.87 7.73 -3.89
C THR A 534 24.58 6.68 -3.06
N SER A 535 25.91 6.73 -3.04
CA SER A 535 26.77 5.99 -2.12
C SER A 535 27.45 6.98 -1.16
N PHE A 536 28.01 6.47 -0.06
CA PHE A 536 28.76 7.30 0.89
C PHE A 536 30.20 6.83 0.98
N SER A 537 31.14 7.73 0.74
CA SER A 537 32.55 7.51 1.10
C SER A 537 32.79 7.97 2.53
N ARG A 538 33.70 7.26 3.23
CA ARG A 538 34.17 7.67 4.55
C ARG A 538 35.44 8.48 4.37
N GLN A 539 35.40 9.76 4.70
CA GLN A 539 36.57 10.63 4.70
C GLN A 539 37.01 10.83 6.15
N LYS A 540 38.27 10.55 6.49
CA LYS A 540 38.75 10.80 7.87
C LYS A 540 38.67 12.30 8.17
N VAL A 541 38.15 12.63 9.35
CA VAL A 541 38.22 13.99 9.88
C VAL A 541 39.66 14.23 10.30
N GLN A 542 40.29 15.27 9.74
CA GLN A 542 41.67 15.65 10.08
C GLN A 542 41.75 16.26 11.47
#